data_AF-A0A228QS15-F1
#
_entry.id   AF-A0A228QS15-F1
#
_cell.length_a   1.000
_cell.length_b   1.000
_cell.length_c   1.000
_cell.angle_alpha   90.00
_cell.angle_beta   90.00
_cell.angle_gamma   90.00
#
_symmetry.space_group_name_H-M   'P 1'
#
loop_
_entity.id
_entity.type
_entity.pdbx_description
1 polymer ?
#
loop_
_entity_poly.entity_id
_entity_poly.type
_entity_poly.pdbx_seq_one_letter_code
_entity_poly.pdbx_strand_id
1 'polypeptide(L)'
;MLFSMRKMRRYQGIRKDKKRYFRIQTVLAFILALVAHCAFAASDVNDGDQQQAALRTLMGNDPAPSDSVKGVALSPWAHGPSASGPLWVVAALVQRSTENVDAELWTGVLTRDGQRFRLLASDRSERVDTSPMLWSVFLTMDVIPYRISAQETAFGVRFNNNYTSTSHSDSTEMLSLYRYADARVTPIFTAMTDWSTYDRDAAAECVAEKAGKGKNQGDAQQDACDAENTTEVHYVLSFSPHMTNGHYDLVVRPKGKAASGKSTRFTWNGKTYQPRRFAGDWH
;
A
#
# COMPACT_ATOMS: atom_id res chain seq x y z
N MET A 1 -26.74 62.54 70.00
CA MET A 1 -27.56 61.43 69.47
C MET A 1 -26.68 60.54 68.61
N LEU A 2 -26.58 59.26 68.98
CA LEU A 2 -25.86 58.18 68.28
C LEU A 2 -26.62 57.71 67.02
N PHE A 3 -25.88 57.23 66.02
CA PHE A 3 -26.04 55.94 65.26
C PHE A 3 -25.03 55.98 64.09
N SER A 4 -23.85 55.35 64.17
CA SER A 4 -23.48 53.95 63.88
C SER A 4 -23.38 53.54 62.38
N MET A 5 -22.12 53.34 61.97
CA MET A 5 -21.51 52.42 60.98
C MET A 5 -22.19 52.07 59.64
N ARG A 6 -21.39 52.17 58.56
CA ARG A 6 -21.10 51.03 57.66
C ARG A 6 -19.80 51.20 56.84
N LYS A 7 -18.99 50.13 56.85
CA LYS A 7 -17.77 49.89 56.05
C LYS A 7 -18.07 49.84 54.54
N MET A 8 -17.14 50.30 53.71
CA MET A 8 -16.97 49.77 52.35
C MET A 8 -15.49 49.61 51.99
N ARG A 9 -15.14 48.39 51.56
CA ARG A 9 -13.82 47.91 51.17
C ARG A 9 -13.41 48.51 49.82
N ARG A 10 -12.15 48.96 49.69
CA ARG A 10 -11.52 49.23 48.38
C ARG A 10 -11.09 47.91 47.74
N TYR A 11 -11.53 47.67 46.50
CA TYR A 11 -11.09 46.58 45.65
C TYR A 11 -9.69 46.88 45.07
N GLN A 12 -8.74 45.94 45.22
CA GLN A 12 -7.50 45.92 44.44
C GLN A 12 -7.81 45.42 43.03
N GLY A 13 -7.41 46.21 42.03
CA GLY A 13 -7.52 45.86 40.61
C GLY A 13 -6.56 44.73 40.23
N ILE A 14 -7.10 43.60 39.80
CA ILE A 14 -6.34 42.50 39.20
C ILE A 14 -6.13 42.84 37.71
N ARG A 15 -4.94 43.34 37.36
CA ARG A 15 -4.47 43.41 35.97
C ARG A 15 -4.24 41.98 35.47
N LYS A 16 -5.22 41.39 34.79
CA LYS A 16 -5.05 40.08 34.13
C LYS A 16 -4.33 40.24 32.79
N ASP A 17 -3.36 39.36 32.64
CA ASP A 17 -2.25 39.31 31.70
C ASP A 17 -2.71 38.95 30.27
N LYS A 18 -2.94 39.95 29.41
CA LYS A 18 -3.32 39.78 27.99
C LYS A 18 -2.28 38.99 27.16
N LYS A 19 -1.02 38.90 27.61
CA LYS A 19 0.06 38.20 26.87
C LYS A 19 -0.04 36.68 26.93
N ARG A 20 -0.64 36.10 27.99
CA ARG A 20 -0.81 34.65 28.11
C ARG A 20 -1.89 34.09 27.20
N TYR A 21 -3.00 34.81 27.04
CA TYR A 21 -4.10 34.40 26.15
C TYR A 21 -3.67 34.34 24.69
N PHE A 22 -2.88 35.30 24.23
CA PHE A 22 -2.38 35.32 22.85
C PHE A 22 -1.46 34.13 22.56
N ARG A 23 -0.54 33.79 23.48
CA ARG A 23 0.36 32.63 23.32
C ARG A 23 -0.41 31.31 23.30
N ILE A 24 -1.41 31.14 24.18
CA ILE A 24 -2.23 29.93 24.23
C ILE A 24 -3.03 29.76 22.93
N GLN A 25 -3.58 30.83 22.37
CA GLN A 25 -4.31 30.78 21.10
C GLN A 25 -3.39 30.41 19.92
N THR A 26 -2.19 30.99 19.82
CA THR A 26 -1.23 30.60 18.76
C THR A 26 -0.73 29.18 18.92
N VAL A 27 -0.49 28.70 20.15
CA VAL A 27 -0.07 27.32 20.40
C VAL A 27 -1.21 26.35 20.07
N LEU A 28 -2.45 26.67 20.43
CA LEU A 28 -3.60 25.84 20.08
C LEU A 28 -3.85 25.80 18.58
N ALA A 29 -3.70 26.93 17.87
CA ALA A 29 -3.78 26.97 16.40
C ALA A 29 -2.64 26.18 15.74
N PHE A 30 -1.43 26.24 16.31
CA PHE A 30 -0.29 25.46 15.82
C PHE A 30 -0.47 23.96 16.09
N ILE A 31 -1.01 23.56 17.25
CA ILE A 31 -1.34 22.17 17.56
C ILE A 31 -2.50 21.68 16.70
N LEU A 32 -3.54 22.48 16.46
CA LEU A 32 -4.63 22.13 15.54
C LEU A 32 -4.15 22.03 14.09
N ALA A 33 -3.24 22.91 13.66
CA ALA A 33 -2.57 22.80 12.37
C ALA A 33 -1.65 21.58 12.32
N LEU A 34 -0.93 21.25 13.40
CA LEU A 34 -0.10 20.05 13.48
C LEU A 34 -0.95 18.79 13.49
N VAL A 35 -2.12 18.78 14.13
CA VAL A 35 -3.07 17.65 14.11
C VAL A 35 -3.74 17.52 12.75
N ALA A 36 -3.93 18.62 12.01
CA ALA A 36 -4.37 18.60 10.62
C ALA A 36 -3.25 18.19 9.63
N HIS A 37 -1.97 18.39 9.99
CA HIS A 37 -0.79 18.02 9.19
C HIS A 37 -0.08 16.76 9.68
N CYS A 38 -0.53 16.16 10.79
CA CYS A 38 -0.33 14.76 11.07
C CYS A 38 -1.13 14.04 10.00
N ALA A 39 -0.47 13.82 8.86
CA ALA A 39 -0.82 12.76 7.96
C ALA A 39 -0.95 11.52 8.83
N PHE A 40 -2.19 11.18 9.20
CA PHE A 40 -2.53 9.82 9.55
C PHE A 40 -1.96 9.04 8.37
N ALA A 41 -0.89 8.28 8.61
CA ALA A 41 -0.47 7.25 7.68
C ALA A 41 -1.73 6.42 7.50
N ALA A 42 -2.40 6.63 6.36
CA ALA A 42 -3.65 5.99 6.11
C ALA A 42 -3.32 4.50 6.00
N SER A 43 -3.69 3.77 7.04
CA SER A 43 -3.56 2.34 7.11
C SER A 43 -4.84 1.72 6.60
N ASP A 44 -4.80 0.42 6.30
CA ASP A 44 -6.01 -0.32 6.06
C ASP A 44 -6.97 -0.21 7.25
N VAL A 45 -8.26 -0.10 6.95
CA VAL A 45 -9.33 -0.22 7.91
C VAL A 45 -9.55 -1.69 8.18
N ASN A 46 -9.29 -2.13 9.42
CA ASN A 46 -9.49 -3.52 9.86
C ASN A 46 -10.91 -3.81 10.38
N ASP A 47 -11.83 -2.85 10.23
CA ASP A 47 -13.25 -3.00 10.57
C ASP A 47 -13.96 -3.78 9.45
N GLY A 48 -14.31 -5.04 9.74
CA GLY A 48 -14.91 -5.96 8.77
C GLY A 48 -16.26 -5.48 8.23
N ASP A 49 -17.07 -4.77 9.02
CA ASP A 49 -18.36 -4.25 8.56
C ASP A 49 -18.15 -3.11 7.55
N GLN A 50 -17.16 -2.25 7.79
CA GLN A 50 -16.79 -1.20 6.85
C GLN A 50 -16.21 -1.76 5.56
N GLN A 51 -15.32 -2.76 5.64
CA GLN A 51 -14.78 -3.44 4.46
C GLN A 51 -15.91 -4.10 3.64
N GLN A 52 -16.85 -4.79 4.30
CA GLN A 52 -18.00 -5.41 3.64
C GLN A 52 -18.93 -4.38 3.00
N ALA A 53 -19.18 -3.25 3.66
CA ALA A 53 -19.97 -2.17 3.08
C ALA A 53 -19.30 -1.58 1.83
N ALA A 54 -17.99 -1.33 1.89
CA ALA A 54 -17.21 -0.84 0.75
C ALA A 54 -17.16 -1.85 -0.40
N LEU A 55 -17.00 -3.14 -0.09
CA LEU A 55 -17.02 -4.24 -1.07
C LEU A 55 -18.36 -4.29 -1.81
N ARG A 56 -19.49 -4.25 -1.08
CA ARG A 56 -20.82 -4.22 -1.71
C ARG A 56 -20.98 -3.02 -2.63
N THR A 57 -20.49 -1.85 -2.23
CA THR A 57 -20.49 -0.66 -3.08
C THR A 57 -19.59 -0.82 -4.32
N LEU A 58 -18.42 -1.48 -4.21
CA LEU A 58 -17.53 -1.76 -5.34
C LEU A 58 -18.14 -2.74 -6.36
N MET A 59 -18.82 -3.77 -5.85
CA MET A 59 -19.51 -4.77 -6.67
C MET A 59 -20.68 -4.16 -7.45
N GLY A 60 -21.44 -3.24 -6.82
CA GLY A 60 -22.56 -2.57 -7.45
C GLY A 60 -23.58 -3.57 -8.01
N ASN A 61 -23.93 -3.40 -9.30
CA ASN A 61 -24.92 -4.24 -9.98
C ASN A 61 -24.35 -5.55 -10.56
N ASP A 62 -23.05 -5.79 -10.44
CA ASP A 62 -22.39 -7.00 -10.92
C ASP A 62 -21.57 -7.63 -9.78
N PRO A 63 -22.26 -8.31 -8.83
CA PRO A 63 -21.61 -8.93 -7.69
C PRO A 63 -20.82 -10.18 -8.11
N ALA A 64 -19.61 -10.31 -7.56
CA ALA A 64 -18.92 -11.59 -7.59
C ALA A 64 -19.59 -12.56 -6.59
N PRO A 65 -19.62 -13.87 -6.87
CA PRO A 65 -19.98 -14.87 -5.88
C PRO A 65 -19.12 -14.72 -4.62
N SER A 66 -19.71 -14.93 -3.43
CA SER A 66 -19.01 -14.68 -2.16
C SER A 66 -17.76 -15.54 -1.96
N ASP A 67 -17.79 -16.77 -2.48
CA ASP A 67 -16.68 -17.72 -2.49
C ASP A 67 -15.56 -17.35 -3.49
N SER A 68 -15.87 -16.48 -4.46
CA SER A 68 -14.91 -15.94 -5.42
C SER A 68 -14.08 -14.78 -4.86
N VAL A 69 -14.52 -14.13 -3.78
CA VAL A 69 -13.76 -13.02 -3.16
C VAL A 69 -12.72 -13.59 -2.20
N LYS A 70 -11.44 -13.36 -2.49
CA LYS A 70 -10.31 -13.93 -1.74
C LYS A 70 -9.65 -12.95 -0.78
N GLY A 71 -9.90 -11.65 -0.93
CA GLY A 71 -9.39 -10.61 -0.06
C GLY A 71 -10.04 -9.26 -0.33
N VAL A 72 -10.06 -8.39 0.67
CA VAL A 72 -10.59 -7.02 0.59
C VAL A 72 -9.64 -6.08 1.35
N ALA A 73 -9.37 -4.93 0.77
CA ALA A 73 -8.64 -3.84 1.41
C ALA A 73 -9.42 -2.53 1.26
N LEU A 74 -9.36 -1.69 2.28
CA LEU A 74 -10.08 -0.42 2.35
C LEU A 74 -9.22 0.58 3.10
N SER A 75 -8.98 1.76 2.53
CA SER A 75 -8.25 2.82 3.21
C SER A 75 -8.74 4.22 2.82
N PRO A 76 -8.73 5.21 3.73
CA PRO A 76 -8.85 6.61 3.34
C PRO A 76 -7.72 7.02 2.40
N TRP A 77 -8.01 7.85 1.41
CA TRP A 77 -7.00 8.38 0.49
C TRP A 77 -6.89 9.89 0.62
N ALA A 78 -5.99 10.34 1.50
CA ALA A 78 -5.79 11.75 1.81
C ALA A 78 -5.13 12.56 0.68
N HIS A 79 -4.49 11.89 -0.28
CA HIS A 79 -3.71 12.52 -1.35
C HIS A 79 -4.40 12.53 -2.71
N GLY A 80 -5.68 12.14 -2.76
CA GLY A 80 -6.47 12.22 -3.98
C GLY A 80 -6.75 13.67 -4.42
N PRO A 81 -7.41 13.85 -5.59
CA PRO A 81 -7.71 15.17 -6.12
C PRO A 81 -8.48 16.03 -5.11
N SER A 82 -7.92 17.17 -4.73
CA SER A 82 -8.46 18.04 -3.67
C SER A 82 -9.89 18.52 -3.95
N ALA A 83 -10.30 18.61 -5.21
CA ALA A 83 -11.64 18.98 -5.63
C ALA A 83 -12.72 17.90 -5.35
N SER A 84 -12.32 16.66 -5.02
CA SER A 84 -13.25 15.54 -4.83
C SER A 84 -13.69 15.32 -3.38
N GLY A 85 -13.19 16.11 -2.42
CA GLY A 85 -13.45 15.92 -1.01
C GLY A 85 -12.78 14.66 -0.43
N PRO A 86 -13.23 14.16 0.74
CA PRO A 86 -12.65 12.96 1.33
C PRO A 86 -12.89 11.73 0.46
N LEU A 87 -11.79 11.13 0.01
CA LEU A 87 -11.79 9.93 -0.82
C LEU A 87 -11.38 8.71 -0.01
N TRP A 88 -11.85 7.56 -0.47
CA TRP A 88 -11.52 6.23 0.03
C TRP A 88 -11.18 5.35 -1.15
N VAL A 89 -10.26 4.43 -0.96
CA VAL A 89 -9.90 3.39 -1.94
C VAL A 89 -10.32 2.05 -1.40
N VAL A 90 -10.94 1.24 -2.25
CA VAL A 90 -11.32 -0.14 -1.95
C VAL A 90 -10.75 -1.04 -3.03
N ALA A 91 -10.26 -2.21 -2.64
CA ALA A 91 -9.83 -3.23 -3.56
C ALA A 91 -10.34 -4.59 -3.10
N ALA A 92 -10.60 -5.46 -4.06
CA ALA A 92 -10.99 -6.84 -3.83
C ALA A 92 -10.27 -7.75 -4.82
N LEU A 93 -9.75 -8.86 -4.32
CA LEU A 93 -9.24 -9.92 -5.17
C LEU A 93 -10.37 -10.89 -5.48
N VAL A 94 -10.70 -11.06 -6.76
CA VAL A 94 -11.81 -11.88 -7.23
C VAL A 94 -11.29 -12.99 -8.14
N GLN A 95 -11.48 -14.24 -7.75
CA GLN A 95 -11.13 -15.42 -8.54
C GLN A 95 -12.41 -16.19 -8.89
N ARG A 96 -12.88 -16.05 -10.14
CA ARG A 96 -14.09 -16.75 -10.62
C ARG A 96 -13.73 -18.18 -11.04
N SER A 97 -14.61 -19.15 -10.79
CA SER A 97 -14.33 -20.59 -10.90
C SER A 97 -14.18 -21.16 -12.31
N THR A 98 -14.11 -20.33 -13.36
CA THR A 98 -14.10 -20.79 -14.75
C THR A 98 -12.74 -20.57 -15.41
N GLU A 99 -11.98 -21.66 -15.49
CA GLU A 99 -10.95 -21.98 -16.49
C GLU A 99 -9.62 -21.21 -16.55
N ASN A 100 -9.42 -20.12 -15.82
CA ASN A 100 -8.12 -19.43 -15.78
C ASN A 100 -7.57 -19.34 -14.35
N VAL A 101 -6.26 -19.55 -14.24
CA VAL A 101 -5.46 -19.38 -13.01
C VAL A 101 -5.34 -17.89 -12.62
N ASP A 102 -5.95 -16.97 -13.37
CA ASP A 102 -5.85 -15.53 -13.11
C ASP A 102 -6.98 -15.03 -12.21
N ALA A 103 -6.62 -14.36 -11.11
CA ALA A 103 -7.55 -13.55 -10.35
C ALA A 103 -7.64 -12.13 -10.94
N GLU A 104 -8.76 -11.46 -10.70
CA GLU A 104 -8.98 -10.06 -11.06
C GLU A 104 -8.79 -9.19 -9.82
N LEU A 105 -8.04 -8.11 -9.97
CA LEU A 105 -7.96 -7.08 -8.95
C LEU A 105 -9.00 -5.99 -9.25
N TRP A 106 -10.12 -6.05 -8.52
CA TRP A 106 -11.18 -5.05 -8.60
C TRP A 106 -10.82 -3.90 -7.68
N THR A 107 -10.70 -2.70 -8.23
CA THR A 107 -10.27 -1.51 -7.48
C THR A 107 -11.25 -0.37 -7.69
N GLY A 108 -11.57 0.41 -6.66
CA GLY A 108 -12.48 1.53 -6.77
C GLY A 108 -12.13 2.70 -5.86
N VAL A 109 -12.58 3.88 -6.28
CA VAL A 109 -12.54 5.10 -5.49
C VAL A 109 -13.96 5.41 -5.03
N LEU A 110 -14.11 5.63 -3.73
CA LEU A 110 -15.36 5.90 -3.06
C LEU A 110 -15.33 7.29 -2.42
N THR A 111 -16.52 7.88 -2.27
CA THR A 111 -16.76 8.90 -1.26
C THR A 111 -17.60 8.31 -0.13
N ARG A 112 -17.61 8.98 1.03
CA ARG A 112 -18.34 8.53 2.22
C ARG A 112 -19.23 9.65 2.74
N ASP A 113 -20.52 9.36 2.82
CA ASP A 113 -21.53 10.23 3.45
C ASP A 113 -22.02 9.55 4.73
N GLY A 114 -21.49 9.99 5.88
CA GLY A 114 -21.69 9.34 7.17
C GLY A 114 -21.21 7.89 7.16
N GLN A 115 -22.14 6.94 7.23
CA GLN A 115 -21.82 5.49 7.21
C GLN A 115 -21.90 4.87 5.81
N ARG A 116 -22.36 5.60 4.78
CA ARG A 116 -22.60 5.04 3.45
C ARG A 116 -21.47 5.38 2.49
N PHE A 117 -20.93 4.35 1.83
CA PHE A 117 -20.02 4.51 0.71
C PHE A 117 -20.79 4.71 -0.59
N ARG A 118 -20.28 5.60 -1.43
CA ARG A 118 -20.73 5.78 -2.82
C ARG A 118 -19.56 5.61 -3.76
N LEU A 119 -19.72 4.73 -4.76
CA LEU A 119 -18.73 4.50 -5.81
C LEU A 119 -18.64 5.73 -6.72
N LEU A 120 -17.43 6.23 -6.92
CA LEU A 120 -17.15 7.30 -7.89
C LEU A 120 -16.65 6.71 -9.21
N ALA A 121 -15.75 5.73 -9.13
CA ALA A 121 -15.20 5.02 -10.28
C ALA A 121 -14.57 3.70 -9.84
N SER A 122 -14.48 2.73 -10.75
CA SER A 122 -13.81 1.46 -10.54
C SER A 122 -13.05 0.98 -11.78
N ASP A 123 -12.10 0.09 -11.54
CA ASP A 123 -11.39 -0.71 -12.52
C ASP A 123 -11.49 -2.19 -12.13
N ARG A 124 -11.53 -3.06 -13.14
CA ARG A 124 -11.53 -4.53 -13.00
C ARG A 124 -10.61 -5.19 -14.03
N SER A 125 -9.73 -4.41 -14.67
CA SER A 125 -8.93 -4.87 -15.79
C SER A 125 -7.60 -5.49 -15.37
N GLU A 126 -7.12 -5.16 -14.17
CA GLU A 126 -5.86 -5.69 -13.67
C GLU A 126 -6.00 -7.17 -13.28
N ARG A 127 -5.06 -7.97 -13.77
CA ARG A 127 -4.99 -9.41 -13.56
C ARG A 127 -3.85 -9.74 -12.61
N VAL A 128 -4.08 -10.72 -11.76
CA VAL A 128 -3.11 -11.25 -10.80
C VAL A 128 -2.89 -12.70 -11.19
N ASP A 129 -1.65 -13.03 -11.57
CA ASP A 129 -1.26 -14.42 -11.76
C ASP A 129 -1.35 -15.11 -10.39
N THR A 130 -2.12 -16.20 -10.32
CA THR A 130 -2.27 -16.98 -9.08
C THR A 130 -1.59 -18.33 -9.15
N SER A 131 -0.74 -18.56 -10.16
CA SER A 131 -0.05 -19.82 -10.35
C SER A 131 0.95 -20.10 -9.21
N PRO A 132 1.02 -21.34 -8.68
CA PRO A 132 0.17 -22.49 -9.02
C PRO A 132 -1.19 -22.50 -8.31
N MET A 133 -1.36 -21.78 -7.19
CA MET A 133 -2.67 -21.53 -6.56
C MET A 133 -2.59 -20.33 -5.58
N LEU A 134 -3.73 -19.73 -5.24
CA LEU A 134 -3.84 -18.84 -4.08
C LEU A 134 -3.81 -19.68 -2.78
N TRP A 135 -2.80 -19.45 -1.94
CA TRP A 135 -2.59 -20.16 -0.68
C TRP A 135 -2.90 -19.27 0.52
N SER A 136 -2.00 -18.35 0.83
CA SER A 136 -2.15 -17.38 1.91
C SER A 136 -2.13 -15.98 1.32
N VAL A 137 -3.33 -15.46 1.04
CA VAL A 137 -3.52 -14.20 0.32
C VAL A 137 -3.69 -13.04 1.27
N PHE A 138 -2.95 -11.97 1.02
CA PHE A 138 -3.10 -10.68 1.70
C PHE A 138 -3.27 -9.58 0.67
N LEU A 139 -4.28 -8.75 0.87
CA LEU A 139 -4.52 -7.54 0.08
C LEU A 139 -4.42 -6.34 1.02
N THR A 140 -3.62 -5.34 0.66
CA THR A 140 -3.42 -4.12 1.46
C THR A 140 -3.35 -2.89 0.58
N MET A 141 -3.69 -1.73 1.15
CA MET A 141 -3.60 -0.45 0.46
C MET A 141 -2.23 0.20 0.67
N ASP A 142 -1.63 0.69 -0.41
CA ASP A 142 -0.42 1.49 -0.39
C ASP A 142 -0.76 2.93 -0.82
N VAL A 143 -1.32 3.70 0.12
CA VAL A 143 -1.80 5.07 -0.10
C VAL A 143 -0.72 6.13 0.11
N ILE A 144 0.56 5.73 0.03
CA ILE A 144 1.67 6.68 -0.08
C ILE A 144 1.45 7.56 -1.32
N PRO A 145 1.75 8.87 -1.28
CA PRO A 145 1.52 9.76 -2.41
C PRO A 145 2.52 9.49 -3.55
N TYR A 146 2.19 8.53 -4.42
CA TYR A 146 2.95 8.24 -5.64
C TYR A 146 2.76 9.40 -6.64
N ARG A 147 3.60 10.42 -6.55
CA ARG A 147 3.48 11.63 -7.38
C ARG A 147 3.69 11.31 -8.86
N ILE A 148 2.69 11.62 -9.68
CA ILE A 148 2.77 11.60 -11.15
C ILE A 148 3.24 12.98 -11.63
N SER A 149 2.68 14.03 -11.05
CA SER A 149 3.04 15.44 -11.30
C SER A 149 3.02 16.24 -9.98
N ALA A 150 3.19 17.56 -10.06
CA ALA A 150 3.07 18.42 -8.88
C ALA A 150 1.63 18.49 -8.32
N GLN A 151 0.62 18.15 -9.12
CA GLN A 151 -0.79 18.24 -8.76
C GLN A 151 -1.48 16.88 -8.67
N GLU A 152 -0.82 15.82 -9.14
CA GLU A 152 -1.45 14.51 -9.28
C GLU A 152 -0.66 13.41 -8.58
N THR A 153 -1.38 12.59 -7.82
CA THR A 153 -0.84 11.39 -7.18
C THR A 153 -1.63 10.16 -7.57
N ALA A 154 -0.96 9.02 -7.56
CA ALA A 154 -1.56 7.69 -7.60
C ALA A 154 -1.64 7.09 -6.20
N PHE A 155 -2.44 6.04 -6.07
CA PHE A 155 -2.44 5.13 -4.94
C PHE A 155 -2.06 3.73 -5.42
N GLY A 156 -1.52 2.92 -4.51
CA GLY A 156 -1.15 1.54 -4.77
C GLY A 156 -2.11 0.54 -4.11
N VAL A 157 -2.20 -0.63 -4.71
CA VAL A 157 -2.82 -1.82 -4.12
C VAL A 157 -1.78 -2.93 -4.14
N ARG A 158 -1.51 -3.52 -2.97
CA ARG A 158 -0.57 -4.61 -2.80
C ARG A 158 -1.30 -5.92 -2.64
N PHE A 159 -0.81 -6.93 -3.34
CA PHE A 159 -1.20 -8.32 -3.20
C PHE A 159 0.03 -9.12 -2.78
N ASN A 160 -0.14 -10.02 -1.82
CA ASN A 160 0.85 -11.01 -1.46
C ASN A 160 0.19 -12.38 -1.43
N ASN A 161 0.88 -13.39 -1.95
CA ASN A 161 0.49 -14.80 -1.86
C ASN A 161 1.69 -15.59 -1.35
N ASN A 162 1.55 -16.18 -0.17
CA ASN A 162 2.60 -17.01 0.41
C ASN A 162 2.21 -18.48 0.31
N TYR A 163 3.13 -19.27 -0.23
CA TYR A 163 3.12 -20.72 -0.20
C TYR A 163 4.19 -21.21 0.78
N THR A 164 3.84 -22.14 1.66
CA THR A 164 4.80 -22.75 2.58
C THR A 164 4.54 -24.25 2.64
N SER A 165 5.55 -25.02 2.27
CA SER A 165 5.56 -26.48 2.43
C SER A 165 6.86 -26.95 3.07
N THR A 166 6.96 -28.25 3.31
CA THR A 166 8.20 -28.89 3.79
C THR A 166 9.31 -28.95 2.74
N SER A 167 8.99 -28.68 1.46
CA SER A 167 9.93 -28.77 0.35
C SER A 167 10.32 -27.41 -0.20
N HIS A 168 9.40 -26.44 -0.23
CA HIS A 168 9.69 -25.08 -0.69
C HIS A 168 8.77 -24.05 -0.03
N SER A 169 9.25 -22.81 0.06
CA SER A 169 8.50 -21.67 0.60
C SER A 169 8.63 -20.48 -0.34
N ASP A 170 7.63 -20.30 -1.18
CA ASP A 170 7.59 -19.29 -2.23
C ASP A 170 6.60 -18.20 -1.89
N SER A 171 6.90 -16.99 -2.33
CA SER A 171 6.05 -15.82 -2.14
C SER A 171 5.98 -15.03 -3.43
N THR A 172 4.78 -14.58 -3.76
CA THR A 172 4.52 -13.63 -4.85
C THR A 172 3.98 -12.34 -4.27
N GLU A 173 4.59 -11.22 -4.60
CA GLU A 173 4.09 -9.87 -4.34
C GLU A 173 3.77 -9.15 -5.65
N MET A 174 2.65 -8.45 -5.68
CA MET A 174 2.30 -7.51 -6.73
C MET A 174 1.94 -6.15 -6.12
N LEU A 175 2.49 -5.08 -6.68
CA LEU A 175 2.04 -3.70 -6.43
C LEU A 175 1.49 -3.09 -7.72
N SER A 176 0.19 -2.83 -7.74
CA SER A 176 -0.47 -2.11 -8.84
C SER A 176 -0.79 -0.68 -8.44
N LEU A 177 -0.30 0.29 -9.22
CA LEU A 177 -0.57 1.71 -9.04
C LEU A 177 -1.75 2.14 -9.91
N TYR A 178 -2.64 2.94 -9.32
CA TYR A 178 -3.85 3.44 -9.96
C TYR A 178 -3.90 4.95 -9.94
N ARG A 179 -4.32 5.51 -11.07
CA ARG A 179 -4.65 6.93 -11.24
C ARG A 179 -6.15 7.10 -11.17
N TYR A 180 -6.60 8.06 -10.37
CA TYR A 180 -7.99 8.53 -10.37
C TYR A 180 -8.07 9.94 -10.96
N ALA A 181 -8.61 10.04 -12.16
CA ALA A 181 -8.80 11.30 -12.87
C ALA A 181 -9.99 11.17 -13.82
N ASP A 182 -10.68 12.28 -14.10
CA ASP A 182 -11.79 12.33 -15.06
C ASP A 182 -12.89 11.29 -14.76
N ALA A 183 -13.18 11.07 -13.47
CA ALA A 183 -14.11 10.05 -12.97
C ALA A 183 -13.78 8.62 -13.44
N ARG A 184 -12.49 8.31 -13.61
CA ARG A 184 -12.00 6.98 -13.97
C ARG A 184 -10.88 6.55 -13.04
N VAL A 185 -10.90 5.28 -12.65
CA VAL A 185 -9.76 4.59 -12.04
C VAL A 185 -9.06 3.83 -13.14
N THR A 186 -7.76 4.00 -13.29
CA THR A 186 -6.98 3.32 -14.34
C THR A 186 -5.65 2.81 -13.78
N PRO A 187 -5.28 1.55 -14.04
CA PRO A 187 -3.98 1.04 -13.63
C PRO A 187 -2.88 1.62 -14.52
N ILE A 188 -1.89 2.25 -13.89
CA ILE A 188 -0.83 3.02 -14.57
C ILE A 188 0.57 2.37 -14.47
N PHE A 189 0.75 1.43 -13.55
CA PHE A 189 1.97 0.65 -13.39
C PHE A 189 1.71 -0.59 -12.54
N THR A 190 2.40 -1.68 -12.82
CA THR A 190 2.38 -2.89 -11.99
C THR A 190 3.79 -3.44 -11.84
N ALA A 191 4.24 -3.66 -10.61
CA ALA A 191 5.45 -4.41 -10.32
C ALA A 191 5.06 -5.77 -9.73
N MET A 192 5.72 -6.83 -10.21
CA MET A 192 5.58 -8.20 -9.72
C MET A 192 6.93 -8.71 -9.26
N THR A 193 6.91 -9.43 -8.14
CA THR A 193 8.08 -10.00 -7.50
C THR A 193 7.70 -11.38 -6.98
N ASP A 194 8.33 -12.42 -7.50
CA ASP A 194 8.30 -13.74 -6.89
C ASP A 194 9.61 -13.91 -6.11
N TRP A 195 9.65 -14.70 -5.04
CA TRP A 195 10.88 -15.09 -4.36
C TRP A 195 10.70 -16.38 -3.58
N SER A 196 11.81 -17.09 -3.32
CA SER A 196 11.81 -18.36 -2.58
C SER A 196 12.64 -18.22 -1.31
N THR A 197 11.97 -18.28 -0.15
CA THR A 197 12.62 -18.21 1.16
C THR A 197 13.28 -19.52 1.59
N TYR A 198 12.98 -20.63 0.90
CA TYR A 198 13.60 -21.93 1.09
C TYR A 198 13.24 -22.84 -0.09
N ASP A 199 14.22 -23.51 -0.67
CA ASP A 199 14.03 -24.56 -1.68
C ASP A 199 14.90 -25.77 -1.34
N ARG A 200 14.26 -26.80 -0.79
CA ARG A 200 14.90 -28.05 -0.37
C ARG A 200 15.39 -28.87 -1.56
N ASP A 201 14.67 -28.83 -2.67
CA ASP A 201 14.98 -29.66 -3.84
C ASP A 201 16.22 -29.09 -4.54
N ALA A 202 16.26 -27.76 -4.75
CA ALA A 202 17.46 -27.09 -5.24
C ALA A 202 18.65 -27.19 -4.26
N ALA A 203 18.40 -27.15 -2.95
CA ALA A 203 19.45 -27.42 -1.96
C ALA A 203 19.98 -28.86 -2.03
N ALA A 204 19.11 -29.85 -2.24
CA ALA A 204 19.52 -31.25 -2.42
C ALA A 204 20.33 -31.46 -3.72
N GLU A 205 19.95 -30.78 -4.81
CA GLU A 205 20.71 -30.75 -6.06
C GLU A 205 22.09 -30.11 -5.86
N CYS A 206 22.17 -28.96 -5.18
CA CYS A 206 23.42 -28.31 -4.80
C CYS A 206 24.35 -29.23 -4.00
N VAL A 207 23.79 -29.98 -3.04
CA VAL A 207 24.57 -30.95 -2.25
C VAL A 207 25.06 -32.10 -3.12
N ALA A 208 24.22 -32.62 -4.02
CA ALA A 208 24.59 -33.69 -4.94
C ALA A 208 25.72 -33.25 -5.90
N GLU A 209 25.66 -32.04 -6.44
CA GLU A 209 26.71 -31.48 -7.30
C GLU A 209 28.03 -31.25 -6.55
N LYS A 210 27.96 -30.76 -5.31
CA LYS A 210 29.15 -30.48 -4.49
C LYS A 210 29.76 -31.74 -3.86
N ALA A 211 28.97 -32.80 -3.67
CA ALA A 211 29.45 -34.10 -3.16
C ALA A 211 30.52 -34.76 -4.05
N GLY A 212 30.57 -34.42 -5.34
CA GLY A 212 31.62 -34.89 -6.26
C GLY A 212 32.98 -34.18 -6.14
N LYS A 213 33.08 -33.10 -5.34
CA LYS A 213 34.24 -32.17 -5.33
C LYS A 213 35.03 -32.09 -4.01
N GLY A 214 34.72 -32.86 -2.97
CA GLY A 214 35.51 -32.85 -1.74
C GLY A 214 34.99 -33.75 -0.60
N LYS A 215 35.86 -34.04 0.37
CA LYS A 215 35.69 -35.07 1.44
C LYS A 215 34.78 -34.68 2.64
N ASN A 216 34.09 -33.55 2.59
CA ASN A 216 33.32 -33.05 3.74
C ASN A 216 31.81 -33.09 3.48
N GLN A 217 31.25 -34.29 3.35
CA GLN A 217 29.82 -34.50 3.48
C GLN A 217 29.44 -34.37 4.96
N GLY A 218 28.87 -33.24 5.34
CA GLY A 218 28.38 -32.97 6.69
C GLY A 218 27.43 -31.79 6.71
N ASP A 219 26.82 -31.54 7.87
CA ASP A 219 25.75 -30.54 8.08
C ASP A 219 26.11 -29.14 7.54
N ALA A 220 27.39 -28.74 7.60
CA ALA A 220 27.86 -27.46 7.06
C ALA A 220 27.74 -27.31 5.53
N GLN A 221 27.79 -28.41 4.76
CA GLN A 221 27.58 -28.37 3.31
C GLN A 221 26.09 -28.26 2.97
N GLN A 222 25.23 -28.92 3.75
CA GLN A 222 23.78 -28.79 3.64
C GLN A 222 23.37 -27.35 3.97
N ASP A 223 23.83 -26.81 5.09
CA ASP A 223 23.55 -25.43 5.51
C ASP A 223 23.99 -24.40 4.46
N ALA A 224 25.14 -24.61 3.83
CA ALA A 224 25.63 -23.74 2.76
C ALA A 224 24.74 -23.81 1.50
N CYS A 225 24.26 -25.00 1.14
CA CYS A 225 23.33 -25.18 0.02
C CYS A 225 21.92 -24.66 0.34
N ASP A 226 21.43 -24.84 1.55
CA ASP A 226 20.15 -24.27 2.00
C ASP A 226 20.18 -22.73 1.96
N ALA A 227 21.30 -22.13 2.39
CA ALA A 227 21.50 -20.69 2.33
C ALA A 227 21.65 -20.16 0.89
N GLU A 228 22.31 -20.91 0.01
CA GLU A 228 22.46 -20.56 -1.41
C GLU A 228 21.13 -20.61 -2.16
N ASN A 229 20.25 -21.55 -1.79
CA ASN A 229 18.92 -21.73 -2.39
C ASN A 229 17.81 -20.99 -1.64
N THR A 230 18.18 -20.05 -0.77
CA THR A 230 17.27 -19.08 -0.15
C THR A 230 17.47 -17.72 -0.84
N THR A 231 16.52 -17.32 -1.68
CA THR A 231 16.58 -16.05 -2.43
C THR A 231 15.43 -15.15 -2.02
N GLU A 232 15.74 -14.09 -1.27
CA GLU A 232 14.77 -13.05 -0.91
C GLU A 232 15.14 -11.75 -1.63
N VAL A 233 14.36 -11.43 -2.67
CA VAL A 233 14.44 -10.19 -3.43
C VAL A 233 13.07 -9.50 -3.36
N HIS A 234 13.05 -8.28 -2.85
CA HIS A 234 11.91 -7.37 -2.83
C HIS A 234 12.18 -6.21 -3.77
N TYR A 235 11.12 -5.56 -4.27
CA TYR A 235 11.25 -4.32 -5.02
C TYR A 235 10.57 -3.16 -4.30
N VAL A 236 11.32 -2.07 -4.09
CA VAL A 236 10.80 -0.83 -3.51
C VAL A 236 10.55 0.17 -4.63
N LEU A 237 9.34 0.71 -4.67
CA LEU A 237 8.95 1.77 -5.59
C LEU A 237 9.16 3.14 -4.94
N SER A 238 9.67 4.09 -5.70
CA SER A 238 9.82 5.49 -5.30
C SER A 238 9.72 6.40 -6.51
N PHE A 239 9.43 7.69 -6.32
CA PHE A 239 9.56 8.67 -7.40
C PHE A 239 10.98 9.24 -7.44
N SER A 240 11.45 9.53 -8.65
CA SER A 240 12.67 10.27 -8.91
C SER A 240 12.46 11.74 -8.55
N PRO A 241 13.46 12.44 -7.97
CA PRO A 241 13.42 13.89 -7.87
C PRO A 241 13.52 14.57 -9.24
N HIS A 242 13.96 13.85 -10.28
CA HIS A 242 14.02 14.33 -11.65
C HIS A 242 12.67 14.13 -12.36
N MET A 243 12.28 15.12 -13.15
CA MET A 243 11.10 15.06 -14.01
C MET A 243 11.49 14.89 -15.47
N THR A 244 10.69 14.11 -16.19
CA THR A 244 10.72 14.02 -17.65
C THR A 244 9.40 14.56 -18.18
N ASN A 245 9.44 15.55 -19.08
CA ASN A 245 8.23 16.17 -19.66
C ASN A 245 7.21 16.65 -18.62
N GLY A 246 7.67 17.20 -17.49
CA GLY A 246 6.82 17.72 -16.42
C GLY A 246 6.23 16.67 -15.47
N HIS A 247 6.61 15.41 -15.60
CA HIS A 247 6.14 14.29 -14.78
C HIS A 247 7.31 13.66 -14.04
N TYR A 248 7.08 13.20 -12.82
CA TYR A 248 8.11 12.49 -12.05
C TYR A 248 8.35 11.10 -12.65
N ASP A 249 9.61 10.70 -12.79
CA ASP A 249 9.91 9.32 -13.18
C ASP A 249 9.64 8.38 -12.00
N LEU A 250 9.15 7.17 -12.28
CA LEU A 250 9.06 6.11 -11.28
C LEU A 250 10.38 5.34 -11.25
N VAL A 251 10.85 4.99 -10.06
CA VAL A 251 12.09 4.25 -9.84
C VAL A 251 11.80 3.01 -9.00
N VAL A 252 12.14 1.86 -9.56
CA VAL A 252 12.11 0.57 -8.87
C VAL A 252 13.52 0.22 -8.43
N ARG A 253 13.68 -0.16 -7.16
CA ARG A 253 14.97 -0.56 -6.58
C ARG A 253 14.87 -1.96 -5.98
N PRO A 254 15.78 -2.89 -6.29
CA PRO A 254 15.84 -4.16 -5.60
C PRO A 254 16.28 -3.92 -4.14
N LYS A 255 15.73 -4.69 -3.21
CA LYS A 255 16.01 -4.69 -1.77
C LYS A 255 15.95 -6.13 -1.28
N GLY A 256 16.87 -6.57 -0.42
CA GLY A 256 16.89 -7.94 0.08
C GLY A 256 18.32 -8.46 0.18
N LYS A 257 18.49 -9.68 0.70
CA LYS A 257 19.83 -10.27 0.87
C LYS A 257 20.42 -10.71 -0.47
N ALA A 258 19.60 -11.26 -1.35
CA ALA A 258 19.98 -11.69 -2.70
C ALA A 258 19.82 -10.55 -3.74
N ALA A 259 19.31 -9.39 -3.32
CA ALA A 259 19.06 -8.26 -4.19
C ALA A 259 20.38 -7.65 -4.70
N SER A 260 20.77 -8.01 -5.92
CA SER A 260 21.83 -7.36 -6.67
C SER A 260 21.22 -6.76 -7.94
N GLY A 261 21.52 -5.49 -8.24
CA GLY A 261 20.94 -4.84 -9.43
C GLY A 261 20.98 -3.33 -9.41
N LYS A 262 20.86 -2.72 -10.60
CA LYS A 262 20.71 -1.28 -10.76
C LYS A 262 19.25 -0.89 -10.58
N SER A 263 18.99 0.34 -10.13
CA SER A 263 17.62 0.84 -10.10
C SER A 263 17.08 1.04 -11.51
N THR A 264 15.87 0.57 -11.77
CA THR A 264 15.19 0.70 -13.06
C THR A 264 14.28 1.91 -13.02
N ARG A 265 14.27 2.69 -14.10
CA ARG A 265 13.50 3.93 -14.23
C ARG A 265 12.41 3.76 -15.29
N PHE A 266 11.23 4.26 -14.97
CA PHE A 266 10.06 4.23 -15.84
C PHE A 266 9.56 5.65 -16.05
N THR A 267 9.39 6.02 -17.31
CA THR A 267 8.97 7.37 -17.71
C THR A 267 7.48 7.40 -17.99
N TRP A 268 6.83 8.50 -17.62
CA TRP A 268 5.43 8.75 -17.93
C TRP A 268 5.24 9.11 -19.41
N ASN A 269 4.28 8.48 -20.09
CA ASN A 269 3.98 8.76 -21.51
C ASN A 269 2.70 9.60 -21.74
N GLY A 270 2.09 10.12 -20.68
CA GLY A 270 0.78 10.79 -20.72
C GLY A 270 -0.38 9.94 -20.23
N LYS A 271 -0.22 8.62 -20.14
CA LYS A 271 -1.27 7.69 -19.70
C LYS A 271 -0.81 6.69 -18.64
N THR A 272 0.37 6.09 -18.83
CA THR A 272 0.96 5.10 -17.92
C THR A 272 2.48 5.28 -17.86
N TYR A 273 3.11 4.67 -16.87
CA TYR A 273 4.56 4.47 -16.88
C TYR A 273 4.93 3.43 -17.93
N GLN A 274 6.15 3.53 -18.48
CA GLN A 274 6.63 2.68 -19.57
C GLN A 274 7.93 1.93 -19.20
N PRO A 275 7.97 0.59 -19.37
CA PRO A 275 6.82 -0.29 -19.61
C PRO A 275 5.81 -0.25 -18.45
N ARG A 276 4.54 -0.57 -18.72
CA ARG A 276 3.48 -0.57 -17.69
C ARG A 276 3.69 -1.66 -16.64
N ARG A 277 4.25 -2.80 -17.05
CA ARG A 277 4.54 -3.93 -16.18
C ARG A 277 6.04 -4.10 -16.01
N PHE A 278 6.44 -4.36 -14.78
CA PHE A 278 7.78 -4.75 -14.41
C PHE A 278 7.70 -6.10 -13.69
N ALA A 279 8.42 -7.07 -14.22
CA ALA A 279 8.81 -8.26 -13.47
C ALA A 279 10.32 -8.13 -13.26
N GLY A 280 10.79 -8.37 -12.04
CA GLY A 280 12.22 -8.35 -11.76
C GLY A 280 13.00 -9.29 -12.68
N ASP A 281 14.24 -8.93 -13.00
CA ASP A 281 15.15 -9.84 -13.71
C ASP A 281 15.54 -10.96 -12.72
N TRP A 282 14.90 -12.12 -12.83
CA TRP A 282 15.39 -13.37 -12.24
C TRP A 282 16.41 -13.96 -13.22
N HIS A 283 17.68 -13.91 -12.83
CA HIS A 283 18.79 -14.57 -13.51
C HIS A 283 19.36 -15.66 -12.63
#